data_AF-A0A7J6W0R5-F1
#
_entry.id   AF-A0A7J6W0R5-F1
#
_cell.length_a   1.000
_cell.length_b   1.000
_cell.length_c   1.000
_cell.angle_alpha   90.00
_cell.angle_beta   90.00
_cell.angle_gamma   90.00
#
_symmetry.space_group_name_H-M   'P 1'
#
loop_
_entity.id
_entity.type
_entity.pdbx_description
1 polymer ?
#
loop_
_entity_poly.entity_id
_entity_poly.type
_entity_poly.pdbx_seq_one_letter_code
_entity_poly.pdbx_strand_id
1 'polypeptide(L)'
;MVCPANAISLTVNNADVHTKLKGGVITERCYGCGRCFPVCPYDKTSSIMYVRDATATSELLKRNDVDAVEIHISGRQAHNFEEFWNSLKDSIGHLKLIAVSLPDVGDLTVSLMSMMYTIMEPHLHCYNLWQLDGRPMSGDIGRGATRGAIRFACRLVTLKNRPRGTNRHTIDGLKREGLFQTSYLENNCRDEKSEVQSLDSPPSLIGGVAYGG
;
A
#
# COMPACT_ATOMS: atom_id res chain seq x y z
N MET A 1 19.03 -1.96 14.73
CA MET A 1 19.26 -0.89 13.73
C MET A 1 18.16 0.15 13.87
N VAL A 2 18.49 1.44 14.07
CA VAL A 2 17.50 2.52 14.24
C VAL A 2 16.88 2.93 12.91
N CYS A 3 17.72 3.22 11.91
CA CYS A 3 17.29 3.63 10.58
C CYS A 3 17.36 2.43 9.63
N PRO A 4 16.22 1.87 9.18
CA PRO A 4 16.22 0.69 8.30
C PRO A 4 16.93 0.93 6.97
N ALA A 5 16.85 2.15 6.43
CA ALA A 5 17.51 2.54 5.19
C ALA A 5 18.99 2.92 5.33
N ASN A 6 19.58 2.74 6.52
CA ASN A 6 20.95 3.16 6.83
C ASN A 6 21.26 4.60 6.33
N ALA A 7 20.30 5.51 6.61
CA ALA A 7 20.29 6.87 6.10
C ALA A 7 20.87 7.88 7.10
N ILE A 8 21.58 7.43 8.13
CA ILE A 8 22.22 8.30 9.12
C ILE A 8 23.72 8.01 9.07
N SER A 9 24.52 9.02 8.72
CA SER A 9 25.97 8.91 8.69
C SER A 9 26.58 9.92 9.65
N LEU A 10 27.36 9.43 10.60
CA LEU A 10 28.10 10.23 11.57
C LEU A 10 29.56 9.83 11.49
N THR A 11 30.43 10.81 11.28
CA THR A 11 31.88 10.65 11.24
C THR A 11 32.50 11.35 12.45
N VAL A 12 33.46 10.69 13.08
CA VAL A 12 34.23 11.29 14.18
C VAL A 12 35.47 11.92 13.57
N ASN A 13 35.65 13.21 13.80
CA ASN A 13 36.87 13.90 13.39
C ASN A 13 37.87 13.85 14.56
N ASN A 14 38.85 12.95 14.49
CA ASN A 14 39.84 12.72 15.56
C ASN A 14 40.90 13.82 15.70
N ALA A 15 40.79 14.91 14.93
CA ALA A 15 41.77 16.00 14.89
C ALA A 15 41.55 17.10 15.95
N ASP A 16 40.40 17.11 16.65
CA ASP A 16 40.09 18.08 17.70
C ASP A 16 39.99 17.41 19.08
N VAL A 17 40.54 18.07 20.10
CA VAL A 17 40.50 17.67 21.53
C VAL A 17 39.05 17.54 22.05
N HIS A 18 38.10 18.17 21.36
CA HIS A 18 36.67 17.94 21.51
C HIS A 18 36.17 17.08 20.34
N THR A 19 35.80 15.83 20.61
CA THR A 19 35.20 14.92 19.62
C THR A 19 33.93 15.51 19.03
N LYS A 20 34.04 16.18 17.88
CA LYS A 20 32.92 16.74 17.14
C LYS A 20 32.43 15.73 16.11
N LEU A 21 31.24 15.20 16.33
CA LEU A 21 30.54 14.38 15.32
C LEU A 21 30.16 15.28 14.14
N LYS A 22 30.56 14.89 12.93
CA LYS A 22 30.15 15.53 11.67
C LYS A 22 29.29 14.55 10.87
N GLY A 23 28.19 15.03 10.31
CA GLY A 23 27.30 14.24 9.47
C GLY A 23 25.84 14.50 9.79
N GLY A 24 24.97 13.60 9.34
CA GLY A 24 23.52 13.74 9.48
C GLY A 24 22.76 12.74 8.62
N VAL A 25 21.57 13.16 8.20
CA VAL A 25 20.67 12.35 7.37
C VAL A 25 21.13 12.39 5.91
N ILE A 26 21.31 11.22 5.31
CA ILE A 26 21.51 11.03 3.86
C ILE A 26 20.12 11.11 3.21
N THR A 27 19.82 12.25 2.60
CA THR A 27 18.51 12.60 2.02
C THR A 27 18.05 11.63 0.93
N GLU A 28 18.99 11.03 0.21
CA GLU A 28 18.74 10.09 -0.89
C GLU A 28 18.27 8.72 -0.39
N ARG A 29 18.52 8.40 0.88
CA ARG A 29 18.11 7.14 1.52
C ARG A 29 16.98 7.32 2.52
N CYS A 30 16.82 8.51 3.09
CA CYS A 30 15.79 8.77 4.08
C CYS A 30 14.40 8.79 3.44
N TYR A 31 13.50 7.96 3.95
CA TYR A 31 12.09 7.88 3.53
C TYR A 31 11.13 8.40 4.62
N GLY A 32 11.65 9.15 5.60
CA GLY A 32 10.82 9.86 6.57
C GLY A 32 10.13 9.00 7.63
N CYS A 33 10.58 7.77 7.89
CA CYS A 33 9.95 6.87 8.88
C CYS A 33 9.89 7.38 10.33
N GLY A 34 10.61 8.45 10.67
CA GLY A 34 10.60 9.08 11.99
C GLY A 34 11.23 8.26 13.14
N ARG A 35 11.70 7.03 12.89
CA ARG A 35 12.30 6.16 13.93
C ARG A 35 13.52 6.78 14.62
N CYS A 36 14.15 7.77 14.01
CA CYS A 36 15.29 8.49 14.57
C CYS A 36 14.91 9.54 15.62
N PHE A 37 13.69 10.10 15.59
CA PHE A 37 13.26 11.13 16.52
C PHE A 37 13.28 10.68 17.99
N PRO A 38 12.59 9.59 18.39
CA PRO A 38 12.48 9.22 19.80
C PRO A 38 13.81 8.72 20.40
N VAL A 39 14.81 8.43 19.58
CA VAL A 39 16.10 7.91 20.02
C VAL A 39 17.23 8.94 19.97
N CYS A 40 16.98 10.16 19.47
CA CYS A 40 17.99 11.21 19.44
C CYS A 40 18.16 11.78 20.86
N PRO A 41 19.29 11.55 21.55
CA PRO A 41 19.43 11.95 22.96
C PRO A 41 19.62 13.46 23.16
N TYR A 42 19.85 14.21 22.08
CA TYR A 42 20.21 15.63 22.12
C TYR A 42 19.20 16.53 21.40
N ASP A 43 18.05 15.99 20.98
CA ASP A 43 17.02 16.69 20.22
C ASP A 43 17.58 17.47 19.00
N LYS A 44 18.59 16.91 18.33
CA LYS A 44 19.25 17.52 17.16
C LYS A 44 18.63 17.13 15.83
N THR A 45 17.59 16.30 15.84
CA THR A 45 16.84 15.91 14.63
C THR A 45 15.61 16.78 14.45
N SER A 46 15.43 17.36 13.28
CA SER A 46 14.22 18.10 12.89
C SER A 46 13.56 17.44 11.67
N SER A 47 12.22 17.48 11.61
CA SER A 47 11.46 17.13 10.40
C SER A 47 11.22 18.37 9.56
N ILE A 48 11.43 18.25 8.25
CA ILE A 48 10.96 19.22 7.26
C ILE A 48 10.00 18.53 6.31
N MET A 49 8.93 19.21 5.92
CA MET A 49 8.09 18.76 4.83
C MET A 49 8.82 19.06 3.52
N TYR A 50 8.96 18.06 2.67
CA TYR A 50 9.47 18.22 1.32
C TYR A 50 8.69 17.33 0.38
N VAL A 51 8.56 17.76 -0.86
CA VAL A 51 8.10 16.91 -1.96
C VAL A 51 9.35 16.25 -2.52
N ARG A 52 9.38 14.91 -2.50
CA ARG A 52 10.47 14.19 -3.14
C ARG A 52 10.30 14.26 -4.64
N ASP A 53 11.37 14.66 -5.30
CA ASP A 53 11.40 14.72 -6.75
C ASP A 53 11.17 13.32 -7.37
N ALA A 54 10.49 13.31 -8.52
CA ALA A 54 10.15 12.09 -9.23
C ALA A 54 11.40 11.37 -9.76
N THR A 55 12.39 12.10 -10.27
CA THR A 55 13.66 11.53 -10.71
C THR A 55 14.41 10.89 -9.54
N ALA A 56 14.48 11.58 -8.40
CA ALA A 56 15.09 11.02 -7.19
C ALA A 56 14.38 9.73 -6.70
N THR A 57 13.06 9.66 -6.87
CA THR A 57 12.28 8.46 -6.54
C THR A 57 12.54 7.34 -7.56
N SER A 58 12.54 7.65 -8.85
CA SER A 58 12.87 6.72 -9.93
C SER A 58 14.26 6.08 -9.74
N GLU A 59 15.28 6.89 -9.43
CA GLU A 59 16.62 6.39 -9.14
C GLU A 59 16.68 5.51 -7.89
N LEU A 60 15.85 5.76 -6.87
CA LEU A 60 15.76 4.87 -5.72
C LEU A 60 15.21 3.50 -6.13
N LEU A 61 14.12 3.46 -6.90
CA LEU A 61 13.47 2.21 -7.30
C LEU A 61 14.36 1.35 -8.21
N LYS A 62 15.26 1.96 -9.00
CA LYS A 62 16.24 1.25 -9.84
C LYS A 62 17.34 0.51 -9.07
N ARG A 63 17.54 0.80 -7.77
CA ARG A 63 18.65 0.22 -6.97
C ARG A 63 18.46 -1.26 -6.62
N ASN A 64 17.32 -1.86 -7.00
CA ASN A 64 16.94 -3.25 -6.73
C ASN A 64 16.94 -3.61 -5.22
N ASP A 65 16.87 -2.62 -4.33
CA ASP A 65 16.71 -2.78 -2.87
C ASP A 65 15.27 -2.47 -2.41
N VAL A 66 14.40 -2.10 -3.35
CA VAL A 66 12.97 -1.88 -3.17
C VAL A 66 12.20 -2.87 -4.03
N ASP A 67 11.54 -3.84 -3.40
CA ASP A 67 10.74 -4.85 -4.10
C ASP A 67 9.31 -4.37 -4.39
N ALA A 68 8.81 -3.40 -3.62
CA ALA A 68 7.42 -2.96 -3.69
C ALA A 68 7.26 -1.48 -3.35
N VAL A 69 6.27 -0.84 -3.97
CA VAL A 69 5.85 0.52 -3.64
C VAL A 69 4.36 0.57 -3.35
N GLU A 70 3.97 1.45 -2.44
CA GLU A 70 2.58 1.81 -2.17
C GLU A 70 2.33 3.25 -2.61
N ILE A 71 1.25 3.46 -3.37
CA ILE A 71 0.86 4.76 -3.90
C ILE A 71 -0.48 5.14 -3.30
N HIS A 72 -0.51 6.21 -2.50
CA HIS A 72 -1.76 6.77 -1.97
C HIS A 72 -2.31 7.83 -2.89
N ILE A 73 -3.59 7.70 -3.24
CA ILE A 73 -4.28 8.66 -4.08
C ILE A 73 -5.39 9.32 -3.26
N SER A 74 -5.48 10.64 -3.32
CA SER A 74 -6.49 11.41 -2.56
C SER A 74 -7.90 11.39 -3.17
N GLY A 75 -8.09 10.66 -4.27
CA GLY A 75 -9.34 10.62 -5.04
C GLY A 75 -9.57 11.84 -5.94
N ARG A 76 -8.63 12.81 -5.98
CA ARG A 76 -8.76 14.03 -6.76
C ARG A 76 -7.87 14.00 -7.99
N GLN A 77 -8.51 13.99 -9.15
CA GLN A 77 -7.97 14.30 -10.48
C GLN A 77 -6.97 13.28 -11.05
N ALA A 78 -7.44 12.50 -12.03
CA ALA A 78 -6.69 11.45 -12.72
C ALA A 78 -5.40 11.93 -13.42
N HIS A 79 -5.39 13.16 -13.93
CA HIS A 79 -4.22 13.72 -14.62
C HIS A 79 -2.97 13.76 -13.74
N ASN A 80 -3.11 14.05 -12.44
CA ASN A 80 -2.00 14.04 -11.48
C ASN A 80 -1.43 12.63 -11.32
N PHE A 81 -2.29 11.61 -11.36
CA PHE A 81 -1.86 10.23 -11.28
C PHE A 81 -1.13 9.81 -12.55
N GLU A 82 -1.62 10.21 -13.72
CA GLU A 82 -0.96 9.94 -15.00
C GLU A 82 0.41 10.60 -15.09
N GLU A 83 0.53 11.88 -14.72
CA GLU A 83 1.81 12.59 -14.69
C GLU A 83 2.79 11.92 -13.71
N PHE A 84 2.33 11.60 -12.50
CA PHE A 84 3.11 10.86 -11.52
C PHE A 84 3.56 9.50 -12.04
N TRP A 85 2.64 8.71 -12.61
CA TRP A 85 2.96 7.38 -13.14
C TRP A 85 3.98 7.45 -14.27
N ASN A 86 3.78 8.38 -15.21
CA ASN A 86 4.71 8.61 -16.32
C ASN A 86 6.10 9.05 -15.85
N SER A 87 6.19 9.78 -14.74
CA SER A 87 7.47 10.17 -14.14
C SER A 87 8.26 8.99 -13.55
N LEU A 88 7.58 7.88 -13.24
CA LEU A 88 8.19 6.67 -12.66
C LEU A 88 8.36 5.52 -13.67
N LYS A 89 7.84 5.65 -14.90
CA LYS A 89 7.75 4.56 -15.89
C LYS A 89 9.07 3.78 -16.10
N ASP A 90 10.20 4.49 -16.14
CA ASP A 90 11.52 3.88 -16.38
C ASP A 90 12.06 3.11 -15.18
N SER A 91 11.40 3.20 -14.02
CA SER A 91 11.79 2.54 -12.78
C SER A 91 10.81 1.46 -12.33
N ILE A 92 9.55 1.51 -12.79
CA ILE A 92 8.49 0.56 -12.42
C ILE A 92 8.87 -0.89 -12.77
N GLY A 93 9.65 -1.11 -13.83
CA GLY A 93 10.14 -2.43 -14.23
C GLY A 93 11.05 -3.13 -13.20
N HIS A 94 11.56 -2.40 -12.21
CA HIS A 94 12.38 -2.97 -11.13
C HIS A 94 11.56 -3.50 -9.94
N LEU A 95 10.25 -3.22 -9.91
CA LEU A 95 9.38 -3.60 -8.80
C LEU A 95 8.78 -4.99 -9.03
N LYS A 96 8.56 -5.71 -7.93
CA LYS A 96 7.81 -6.98 -7.91
C LYS A 96 6.33 -6.76 -7.60
N LEU A 97 5.99 -5.66 -6.92
CA LEU A 97 4.61 -5.33 -6.51
C LEU A 97 4.38 -3.81 -6.50
N ILE A 98 3.23 -3.39 -7.01
CA ILE A 98 2.72 -2.04 -6.86
C ILE A 98 1.38 -2.10 -6.16
N ALA A 99 1.29 -1.49 -4.98
CA ALA A 99 0.05 -1.27 -4.27
C ALA A 99 -0.51 0.13 -4.59
N VAL A 100 -1.79 0.21 -4.96
CA VAL A 100 -2.49 1.48 -5.14
C VAL A 100 -3.60 1.56 -4.09
N SER A 101 -3.47 2.55 -3.20
CA SER A 101 -4.42 2.85 -2.14
C SER A 101 -5.32 4.00 -2.55
N LEU A 102 -6.64 3.75 -2.55
CA LEU A 102 -7.65 4.78 -2.80
C LEU A 102 -8.68 4.85 -1.66
N PRO A 103 -9.16 6.06 -1.32
CA PRO A 103 -10.26 6.21 -0.39
C PRO A 103 -11.56 5.73 -1.02
N ASP A 104 -12.54 5.49 -0.15
CA ASP A 104 -13.92 5.36 -0.56
C ASP A 104 -14.39 6.68 -1.21
N VAL A 105 -14.62 6.66 -2.54
CA VAL A 105 -15.16 7.80 -3.32
C VAL A 105 -16.59 7.56 -3.82
N GLY A 106 -17.35 6.69 -3.15
CA GLY A 106 -18.71 6.34 -3.57
C GLY A 106 -18.77 5.53 -4.87
N ASP A 107 -19.79 5.80 -5.69
CA ASP A 107 -20.10 5.05 -6.93
C ASP A 107 -19.02 5.20 -8.01
N LEU A 108 -18.21 6.26 -7.93
CA LEU A 108 -17.09 6.50 -8.87
C LEU A 108 -15.89 5.59 -8.63
N THR A 109 -15.86 4.83 -7.53
CA THR A 109 -14.69 4.04 -7.12
C THR A 109 -14.19 3.12 -8.24
N VAL A 110 -15.07 2.28 -8.79
CA VAL A 110 -14.67 1.30 -9.81
C VAL A 110 -14.25 2.00 -11.10
N SER A 111 -14.95 3.06 -11.50
CA SER A 111 -14.57 3.86 -12.68
C SER A 111 -13.18 4.47 -12.51
N LEU A 112 -12.86 4.99 -11.33
CA LEU A 112 -11.56 5.55 -11.01
C LEU A 112 -10.46 4.47 -11.02
N MET A 113 -10.72 3.29 -10.43
CA MET A 113 -9.80 2.15 -10.46
C MET A 113 -9.52 1.69 -11.90
N SER A 114 -10.56 1.55 -12.73
CA SER A 114 -10.43 1.15 -14.13
C SER A 114 -9.60 2.16 -14.92
N MET A 115 -9.87 3.46 -14.75
CA MET A 115 -9.11 4.52 -15.40
C MET A 115 -7.63 4.49 -15.00
N MET A 116 -7.33 4.36 -13.71
CA MET A 116 -5.97 4.23 -13.21
C MET A 116 -5.29 2.97 -13.74
N TYR A 117 -6.00 1.85 -13.79
CA TYR A 117 -5.47 0.62 -14.37
C TYR A 117 -5.12 0.79 -15.85
N THR A 118 -5.96 1.45 -16.64
CA THR A 118 -5.65 1.77 -18.06
C THR A 118 -4.40 2.64 -18.20
N ILE A 119 -4.17 3.59 -17.29
CA ILE A 119 -2.93 4.38 -17.26
C ILE A 119 -1.71 3.49 -16.93
N MET A 120 -1.88 2.57 -15.98
CA MET A 120 -0.79 1.71 -15.50
C MET A 120 -0.42 0.59 -16.47
N GLU A 121 -1.42 -0.06 -17.06
CA GLU A 121 -1.32 -1.30 -17.85
C GLU A 121 -0.15 -1.32 -18.84
N PRO A 122 0.11 -0.26 -19.64
CA PRO A 122 1.18 -0.30 -20.65
C PRO A 122 2.59 -0.51 -20.07
N HIS A 123 2.81 -0.14 -18.81
CA HIS A 123 4.13 -0.22 -18.14
C HIS A 123 4.10 -1.12 -16.89
N LEU A 124 2.98 -1.77 -16.62
CA LEU A 124 2.80 -2.60 -15.43
C LEU A 124 3.30 -4.03 -15.69
N HIS A 125 4.55 -4.29 -15.33
CA HIS A 125 5.20 -5.61 -15.50
C HIS A 125 5.22 -6.46 -14.21
N CYS A 126 4.57 -5.99 -13.16
CA CYS A 126 4.61 -6.60 -11.83
C CYS A 126 3.21 -6.77 -11.23
N TYR A 127 3.12 -7.39 -10.06
CA TYR A 127 1.82 -7.57 -9.41
C TYR A 127 1.20 -6.23 -9.05
N ASN A 128 -0.11 -6.09 -9.28
CA ASN A 128 -0.88 -4.93 -8.84
C ASN A 128 -1.82 -5.33 -7.70
N LEU A 129 -1.70 -4.63 -6.58
CA LEU A 129 -2.53 -4.78 -5.40
C LEU A 129 -3.37 -3.52 -5.21
N TRP A 130 -4.68 -3.68 -5.09
CA TRP A 130 -5.56 -2.57 -4.72
C TRP A 130 -5.79 -2.59 -3.20
N GLN A 131 -5.42 -1.49 -2.54
CA GLN A 131 -5.65 -1.30 -1.12
C GLN A 131 -6.85 -0.38 -0.91
N LEU A 132 -7.86 -0.90 -0.20
CA LEU A 132 -9.19 -0.29 -0.11
C LEU A 132 -9.52 -0.05 1.37
N ASP A 133 -8.72 0.80 2.01
CA ASP A 133 -8.81 1.10 3.44
C ASP A 133 -10.04 1.95 3.82
N GLY A 134 -10.74 2.49 2.82
CA GLY A 134 -11.98 3.25 2.97
C GLY A 134 -11.79 4.70 3.41
N ARG A 135 -10.65 5.06 4.01
CA ARG A 135 -10.27 6.45 4.31
C ARG A 135 -8.82 6.72 3.93
N PRO A 136 -8.43 7.98 3.59
CA PRO A 136 -7.03 8.33 3.39
C PRO A 136 -6.20 7.99 4.63
N MET A 137 -4.99 7.47 4.44
CA MET A 137 -4.07 7.25 5.56
C MET A 137 -3.67 8.60 6.17
N SER A 138 -3.88 8.73 7.48
CA SER A 138 -3.50 9.92 8.26
C SER A 138 -2.42 9.63 9.31
N GLY A 139 -1.80 8.44 9.26
CA GLY A 139 -0.89 7.94 10.31
C GLY A 139 -1.61 7.56 11.62
N ASP A 140 -2.94 7.58 11.64
CA ASP A 140 -3.77 7.22 12.78
C ASP A 140 -3.96 5.70 12.84
N ILE A 141 -3.39 5.05 13.86
CA ILE A 141 -3.56 3.61 14.20
C ILE A 141 -4.92 3.38 14.91
N GLY A 142 -5.75 4.42 15.08
CA GLY A 142 -7.02 4.38 15.79
C GLY A 142 -8.13 3.55 15.13
N ARG A 143 -9.17 3.25 15.94
CA ARG A 143 -10.33 2.40 15.61
C ARG A 143 -11.15 2.81 14.37
N GLY A 144 -10.91 3.98 13.79
CA GLY A 144 -11.66 4.50 12.65
C GLY A 144 -11.32 3.82 11.31
N ALA A 145 -10.09 3.35 11.13
CA ALA A 145 -9.62 2.76 9.86
C ALA A 145 -10.35 1.46 9.53
N THR A 146 -10.44 0.53 10.49
CA THR A 146 -11.13 -0.76 10.31
C THR A 146 -12.60 -0.58 9.93
N ARG A 147 -13.31 0.36 10.57
CA ARG A 147 -14.71 0.66 10.23
C ARG A 147 -14.87 1.22 8.83
N GLY A 148 -13.95 2.10 8.41
CA GLY A 148 -13.90 2.63 7.05
C GLY A 148 -13.71 1.53 6.02
N ALA A 149 -12.73 0.66 6.25
CA ALA A 149 -12.40 -0.48 5.40
C ALA A 149 -13.59 -1.46 5.24
N ILE A 150 -14.26 -1.82 6.35
CA ILE A 150 -15.43 -2.69 6.33
C ILE A 150 -16.58 -2.03 5.57
N ARG A 151 -16.89 -0.75 5.84
CA ARG A 151 -17.96 -0.03 5.13
C ARG A 151 -17.70 0.02 3.64
N PHE A 152 -16.44 0.26 3.25
CA PHE A 152 -16.04 0.29 1.86
C PHE A 152 -16.21 -1.09 1.21
N ALA A 153 -15.80 -2.15 1.92
CA ALA A 153 -16.09 -3.54 1.54
C ALA A 153 -17.59 -3.70 1.27
N CYS A 154 -18.45 -3.44 2.27
CA CYS A 154 -19.90 -3.61 2.15
C CYS A 154 -20.53 -2.87 0.96
N ARG A 155 -19.92 -1.81 0.43
CA ARG A 155 -20.40 -1.20 -0.82
C ARG A 155 -19.91 -1.93 -2.05
N LEU A 156 -18.63 -2.28 -2.12
CA LEU A 156 -18.05 -2.95 -3.30
C LEU A 156 -18.67 -4.31 -3.59
N VAL A 157 -19.26 -4.95 -2.59
CA VAL A 157 -19.83 -6.31 -2.71
C VAL A 157 -21.10 -6.33 -3.52
N THR A 158 -21.78 -5.19 -3.67
CA THR A 158 -22.96 -5.06 -4.54
C THR A 158 -22.58 -5.01 -6.03
N LEU A 159 -21.29 -4.85 -6.34
CA LEU A 159 -20.78 -4.74 -7.70
C LEU A 159 -20.43 -6.12 -8.27
N LYS A 160 -20.76 -6.33 -9.56
CA LYS A 160 -20.47 -7.59 -10.27
C LYS A 160 -18.97 -7.87 -10.41
N ASN A 161 -18.18 -6.86 -10.74
CA ASN A 161 -16.72 -6.95 -10.89
C ASN A 161 -16.05 -6.28 -9.69
N ARG A 162 -15.74 -7.07 -8.66
CA ARG A 162 -15.18 -6.57 -7.40
C ARG A 162 -13.79 -7.14 -7.09
N PRO A 163 -12.92 -6.37 -6.44
CA PRO A 163 -11.61 -6.81 -5.99
C PRO A 163 -11.71 -7.88 -4.88
N ARG A 164 -10.67 -8.72 -4.74
CA ARG A 164 -10.58 -9.84 -3.78
C ARG A 164 -9.28 -9.72 -2.96
N GLY A 165 -9.33 -9.87 -1.63
CA GLY A 165 -8.13 -10.05 -0.78
C GLY A 165 -8.22 -9.34 0.59
N THR A 166 -7.87 -10.03 1.70
CA THR A 166 -8.05 -9.53 3.08
C THR A 166 -6.86 -9.78 3.98
N ASN A 167 -6.80 -9.09 5.13
CA ASN A 167 -5.81 -9.39 6.16
C ASN A 167 -6.44 -9.68 7.52
N ARG A 168 -5.59 -10.12 8.46
CA ARG A 168 -6.01 -10.64 9.75
C ARG A 168 -6.90 -9.68 10.57
N HIS A 169 -6.68 -8.37 10.47
CA HIS A 169 -7.33 -7.37 11.33
C HIS A 169 -8.79 -7.08 10.97
N THR A 170 -9.19 -7.36 9.74
CA THR A 170 -10.54 -7.10 9.22
C THR A 170 -11.42 -8.36 9.19
N ILE A 171 -10.83 -9.55 9.42
CA ILE A 171 -11.53 -10.85 9.38
C ILE A 171 -12.77 -10.84 10.27
N ASP A 172 -12.66 -10.44 11.54
CA ASP A 172 -13.78 -10.49 12.48
C ASP A 172 -14.89 -9.49 12.11
N GLY A 173 -14.51 -8.36 11.52
CA GLY A 173 -15.46 -7.40 10.97
C GLY A 173 -16.21 -7.94 9.76
N LEU A 174 -15.49 -8.53 8.81
CA LEU A 174 -16.07 -9.16 7.63
C LEU A 174 -16.97 -10.34 8.02
N LYS A 175 -16.60 -11.16 9.01
CA LYS A 175 -17.45 -12.24 9.54
C LYS A 175 -18.76 -11.70 10.09
N ARG A 176 -18.71 -10.61 10.85
CA ARG A 176 -19.90 -9.97 11.44
C ARG A 176 -20.87 -9.45 10.38
N GLU A 177 -20.34 -8.92 9.29
CA GLU A 177 -21.12 -8.44 8.14
C GLU A 177 -21.49 -9.56 7.15
N GLY A 178 -21.15 -10.82 7.44
CA GLY A 178 -21.42 -11.95 6.54
C GLY A 178 -20.59 -11.95 5.24
N LEU A 179 -19.47 -11.23 5.21
CA LEU A 179 -18.62 -11.00 4.03
C LEU A 179 -17.33 -11.83 4.01
N PHE A 180 -17.08 -12.68 5.02
CA PHE A 180 -15.89 -13.51 5.09
C PHE A 180 -16.20 -14.96 4.67
N GLN A 181 -15.64 -15.39 3.52
CA GLN A 181 -15.69 -16.78 3.07
C GLN A 181 -14.28 -17.38 3.06
N THR A 182 -14.09 -18.49 3.78
CA THR A 182 -12.91 -19.34 3.64
C THR A 182 -13.10 -20.21 2.42
N SER A 183 -12.39 -19.92 1.32
CA SER A 183 -12.20 -20.93 0.28
C SER A 183 -11.30 -22.01 0.86
N TYR A 184 -11.90 -23.10 1.34
CA TYR A 184 -11.18 -24.36 1.38
C TYR A 184 -10.83 -24.67 -0.07
N LEU A 185 -9.52 -24.69 -0.39
CA LEU A 185 -9.06 -25.38 -1.58
C LEU A 185 -9.47 -26.84 -1.38
N GLU A 186 -10.58 -27.25 -2.00
CA GLU A 186 -10.93 -28.65 -2.10
C GLU A 186 -9.77 -29.36 -2.78
N ASN A 187 -8.97 -30.07 -1.98
CA ASN A 187 -8.09 -31.09 -2.49
C ASN A 187 -8.96 -32.08 -3.26
N ASN A 188 -8.87 -32.05 -4.59
CA ASN A 188 -9.46 -33.04 -5.49
C ASN A 188 -8.84 -34.41 -5.21
N CYS A 189 -9.34 -35.12 -4.20
CA CYS A 189 -9.36 -36.57 -4.18
C CYS A 189 -10.71 -36.99 -4.76
N ARG A 190 -10.63 -37.54 -5.97
CA ARG A 190 -11.71 -38.16 -6.74
C ARG A 190 -12.57 -39.05 -5.85
N ASP A 191 -13.89 -38.94 -5.97
CA ASP A 191 -14.76 -40.07 -6.27
C ASP A 191 -16.16 -39.60 -6.70
N GLU A 192 -16.80 -40.42 -7.54
CA GLU A 192 -17.96 -40.13 -8.38
C GLU A 192 -19.33 -40.04 -7.68
N LYS A 193 -20.28 -39.41 -8.42
CA LYS A 193 -21.76 -39.48 -8.38
C LYS A 193 -22.50 -38.69 -7.30
N SER A 194 -23.27 -37.67 -7.69
CA SER A 194 -24.66 -37.80 -8.16
C SER A 194 -25.32 -36.41 -8.29
N GLU A 195 -26.22 -36.24 -9.26
CA GLU A 195 -26.99 -35.03 -9.56
C GLU A 195 -27.97 -34.64 -8.45
N VAL A 196 -28.04 -33.35 -8.10
CA VAL A 196 -29.31 -32.61 -7.86
C VAL A 196 -29.08 -31.14 -8.24
N GLN A 197 -29.91 -30.63 -9.14
CA GLN A 197 -30.01 -29.22 -9.49
C GLN A 197 -30.67 -28.43 -8.34
N SER A 198 -30.01 -27.38 -7.85
CA SER A 198 -30.68 -26.25 -7.20
C SER A 198 -30.16 -24.95 -7.79
N LEU A 199 -31.05 -24.27 -8.51
CA LEU A 199 -30.90 -22.92 -8.99
C LEU A 199 -30.74 -21.99 -7.77
N ASP A 200 -29.52 -21.57 -7.45
CA ASP A 200 -29.31 -20.45 -6.55
C ASP A 200 -28.01 -19.74 -6.89
N SER A 201 -28.11 -18.41 -6.93
CA SER A 201 -27.10 -17.44 -7.37
C SER A 201 -25.67 -17.79 -6.94
N PRO A 202 -24.63 -17.53 -7.76
CA PRO A 202 -23.27 -17.83 -7.37
C PRO A 202 -22.94 -17.08 -6.08
N PRO A 203 -22.39 -17.75 -5.05
CA PRO A 203 -22.12 -17.13 -3.76
C PRO A 203 -21.24 -15.92 -4.00
N SER A 204 -21.65 -14.78 -3.46
CA SER A 204 -20.96 -13.52 -3.59
C SER A 204 -19.58 -13.60 -2.91
N LEU A 205 -18.59 -14.11 -3.65
CA LEU A 205 -17.18 -14.23 -3.30
C LEU A 205 -16.54 -12.86 -3.07
N ILE A 206 -16.29 -12.53 -1.81
CA ILE A 206 -15.46 -11.40 -1.40
C ILE A 206 -14.26 -12.05 -0.74
N GLY A 207 -13.08 -11.89 -1.36
CA GLY A 207 -11.83 -12.33 -0.76
C GLY A 207 -11.36 -11.44 0.40
N GLY A 208 -12.27 -10.63 0.94
CA GLY A 208 -12.17 -9.60 1.99
C GLY A 208 -11.38 -8.33 1.64
N VAL A 209 -10.97 -7.59 2.68
CA VAL A 209 -10.29 -6.27 2.68
C VAL A 209 -9.13 -6.29 3.66
N ALA A 210 -7.95 -5.78 3.35
CA ALA A 210 -6.77 -5.79 4.24
C ALA A 210 -6.46 -4.38 4.74
N TYR A 211 -6.24 -4.19 6.06
CA TYR A 211 -5.63 -2.97 6.64
C TYR A 211 -4.43 -3.31 7.55
N GLY A 212 -3.24 -2.83 7.22
CA GLY A 212 -2.02 -3.01 8.02
C GLY A 212 -1.81 -1.85 8.99
N GLY A 213 -1.54 -2.17 10.26
CA GLY A 213 -1.05 -1.25 11.28
C GLY A 213 0.15 -1.87 11.99
#